data_AF-A0A429ZAR6-F1
#
_entry.id   AF-A0A429ZAR6-F1
#
_cell.length_a   1.000
_cell.length_b   1.000
_cell.length_c   1.000
_cell.angle_alpha   90.00
_cell.angle_beta   90.00
_cell.angle_gamma   90.00
#
_symmetry.space_group_name_H-M   'P 1'
#
loop_
_entity.id
_entity.type
_entity.pdbx_description
1 polymer ?
#
loop_
_entity_poly.entity_id
_entity_poly.type
_entity_poly.pdbx_seq_one_letter_code
_entity_poly.pdbx_strand_id
1 'polypeptide(L)'
;MLIVLLVIAVLIILFVPNLSKQQASINKQGDEALGKVIQTQTEMYYLDNNERPKDLDELVQGGYISKEQKDKAEKIGIKVE
;
A
#
# COMPACT_ATOMS: atom_id res chain seq x y z
N MET A 1 13.64 40.29 -14.71
CA MET A 1 12.96 39.26 -13.88
C MET A 1 12.27 38.16 -14.70
N LEU A 2 11.85 38.40 -15.94
CA LEU A 2 11.18 37.38 -16.79
C LEU A 2 12.00 36.11 -17.05
N ILE A 3 13.31 36.24 -17.32
CA ILE A 3 14.19 35.09 -17.58
C ILE A 3 14.24 34.14 -16.38
N VAL A 4 14.22 34.67 -15.15
CA VAL A 4 14.25 33.86 -13.92
C VAL A 4 12.98 33.00 -13.81
N LEU A 5 11.81 33.58 -14.10
CA LEU A 5 10.55 32.84 -14.10
C LEU A 5 10.52 31.74 -15.17
N LEU A 6 11.08 32.02 -16.34
CA LEU A 6 11.20 31.03 -17.42
C LEU A 6 12.07 29.84 -17.00
N VAL A 7 13.21 30.10 -16.34
CA VAL A 7 14.09 29.03 -15.86
C VAL A 7 13.40 28.18 -14.80
N ILE A 8 12.71 28.79 -13.82
CA ILE A 8 11.99 28.03 -12.77
C ILE A 8 10.89 27.16 -13.38
N ALA A 9 10.14 27.66 -14.37
CA ALA A 9 9.11 26.88 -15.06
C ALA A 9 9.66 25.64 -15.75
N VAL A 10 10.80 25.77 -16.47
CA VAL A 10 11.47 24.64 -17.13
C VAL A 10 11.95 23.61 -16.09
N LEU A 11 12.53 24.06 -14.98
CA LEU A 11 12.97 23.15 -13.91
C LEU A 11 11.79 22.36 -13.32
N ILE A 12 10.66 23.00 -13.01
CA ILE A 12 9.47 22.32 -12.48
C ILE A 12 8.99 21.23 -13.44
N ILE A 13 8.94 21.52 -14.75
CA ILE A 13 8.52 20.55 -15.78
C ILE A 13 9.44 19.32 -15.81
N LEU A 14 10.74 19.48 -15.54
CA LEU A 14 11.69 18.37 -15.50
C LEU A 14 11.62 17.58 -14.18
N PHE A 15 11.38 18.25 -13.04
CA PHE A 15 11.37 17.62 -11.71
C PHE A 15 10.06 16.91 -11.35
N VAL A 16 8.91 17.50 -11.68
CA VAL A 16 7.57 16.94 -11.37
C VAL A 16 7.37 15.51 -11.92
N PRO A 17 7.68 15.19 -13.19
CA PRO A 17 7.48 13.82 -13.69
C PRO A 17 8.41 12.82 -12.98
N ASN A 18 9.60 13.24 -12.58
CA ASN A 18 10.54 12.38 -11.86
C ASN A 18 10.04 12.07 -10.44
N LEU A 19 9.52 13.07 -9.74
CA LEU A 19 8.89 12.91 -8.41
C LEU A 19 7.65 12.01 -8.46
N SER A 20 6.78 12.20 -9.46
CA SER A 20 5.57 11.38 -9.63
C SER A 20 5.90 9.90 -9.84
N LYS A 21 6.92 9.59 -10.66
CA LYS A 21 7.40 8.22 -10.86
C LYS A 21 7.93 7.59 -9.57
N GLN A 22 8.68 8.36 -8.77
CA GLN A 22 9.24 7.86 -7.52
C GLN A 22 8.13 7.59 -6.49
N GLN A 23 7.13 8.48 -6.38
CA GLN A 23 5.96 8.25 -5.53
C GLN A 23 5.19 7.00 -5.95
N ALA A 24 4.97 6.79 -7.24
CA ALA A 24 4.30 5.60 -7.75
C ALA A 24 5.07 4.31 -7.43
N SER A 25 6.40 4.33 -7.56
CA SER A 25 7.25 3.19 -7.20
C SER A 25 7.19 2.88 -5.70
N ILE A 26 7.21 3.90 -4.85
CA ILE A 26 7.10 3.74 -3.39
C ILE A 26 5.74 3.16 -3.02
N ASN A 27 4.65 3.67 -3.62
CA ASN A 27 3.31 3.16 -3.38
C ASN A 27 3.22 1.67 -3.74
N LYS A 28 3.71 1.29 -4.93
CA LYS A 28 3.75 -0.12 -5.36
C LYS A 28 4.54 -1.00 -4.39
N GLN A 29 5.72 -0.56 -3.96
CA GLN A 29 6.53 -1.30 -2.97
C GLN A 29 5.79 -1.46 -1.64
N GLY A 30 5.09 -0.41 -1.20
CA GLY A 30 4.28 -0.42 0.02
C GLY A 30 3.06 -1.34 -0.08
N ASP A 31 2.47 -1.45 -1.26
CA ASP A 31 1.34 -2.34 -1.53
C ASP A 31 1.77 -3.81 -1.55
N GLU A 32 2.93 -4.11 -2.15
CA GLU A 32 3.55 -5.44 -2.08
C GLU A 32 3.91 -5.82 -0.63
N ALA A 33 4.44 -4.87 0.15
CA ALA A 33 4.75 -5.09 1.56
C ALA A 33 3.47 -5.35 2.39
N LEU A 34 2.40 -4.59 2.14
CA LEU A 34 1.11 -4.81 2.78
C LEU A 34 0.56 -6.21 2.49
N GLY A 35 0.69 -6.69 1.25
CA GLY A 35 0.32 -8.05 0.88
C GLY A 35 1.06 -9.10 1.70
N LYS A 36 2.37 -8.95 1.89
CA LYS A 36 3.18 -9.84 2.75
C LYS A 36 2.75 -9.81 4.22
N VAL A 37 2.42 -8.62 4.73
CA VAL A 37 1.90 -8.49 6.10
C VAL A 37 0.60 -9.27 6.21
N ILE A 38 -0.36 -9.04 5.31
CA ILE A 38 -1.65 -9.76 5.33
C ILE A 38 -1.42 -11.27 5.24
N GLN A 39 -0.57 -11.75 4.35
CA GLN A 39 -0.23 -13.18 4.27
C GLN A 39 0.35 -13.73 5.59
N THR A 40 1.23 -12.98 6.25
CA THR A 40 1.79 -13.37 7.55
C THR A 40 0.70 -13.43 8.63
N GLN A 41 -0.23 -12.48 8.60
CA GLN A 41 -1.36 -12.42 9.52
C GLN A 41 -2.38 -13.55 9.27
N THR A 42 -2.63 -13.91 8.01
CA THR A 42 -3.38 -15.10 7.60
C THR A 42 -2.76 -16.38 8.17
N GLU A 43 -1.44 -16.51 8.07
CA GLU A 43 -0.73 -17.69 8.60
C GLU A 43 -0.83 -17.73 10.13
N MET A 44 -0.69 -16.60 10.83
CA MET A 44 -0.87 -16.55 12.28
C MET A 44 -2.30 -16.89 12.70
N TYR A 45 -3.31 -16.39 11.99
CA TYR A 45 -4.70 -16.80 12.21
C TYR A 45 -4.88 -18.31 12.05
N TYR A 46 -4.25 -18.91 11.02
CA TYR A 46 -4.28 -20.35 10.80
C TYR A 46 -3.58 -21.12 11.93
N LEU A 47 -2.45 -20.63 12.44
CA LEU A 47 -1.76 -21.25 13.58
C LEU A 47 -2.61 -21.25 14.86
N ASP A 48 -3.38 -20.19 15.09
CA ASP A 48 -4.19 -20.03 16.30
C ASP A 48 -5.53 -20.76 16.22
N ASN A 49 -6.17 -20.77 15.05
CA ASN A 49 -7.54 -21.28 14.87
C ASN A 49 -7.60 -22.61 14.10
N ASN A 50 -6.48 -23.07 13.55
CA ASN A 50 -6.36 -24.28 12.73
C ASN A 50 -7.28 -24.27 11.48
N GLU A 51 -7.75 -23.08 11.07
CA GLU A 51 -8.58 -22.79 9.91
C GLU A 51 -8.06 -21.50 9.25
N ARG A 52 -8.12 -21.39 7.92
CA ARG A 52 -7.75 -20.15 7.22
C ARG A 52 -8.87 -19.12 7.34
N PRO A 53 -8.54 -17.81 7.44
CA PRO A 53 -9.56 -16.78 7.44
C PRO A 53 -10.31 -16.76 6.10
N LYS A 54 -11.64 -16.62 6.14
CA LYS A 54 -12.50 -16.56 4.94
C LYS A 54 -12.39 -15.23 4.21
N ASP A 55 -12.10 -14.16 4.96
CA ASP A 55 -12.01 -12.80 4.46
C ASP A 55 -11.10 -11.94 5.35
N LEU A 56 -10.89 -10.70 4.92
CA LEU A 56 -10.13 -9.71 5.70
C LEU A 56 -10.88 -9.26 6.97
N ASP A 57 -12.20 -9.48 7.06
CA ASP A 57 -12.98 -9.14 8.24
C ASP A 57 -12.67 -10.07 9.41
N GLU A 58 -12.47 -11.37 9.17
CA GLU A 58 -12.02 -12.32 10.20
C GLU A 58 -10.63 -11.94 10.75
N LEU A 59 -9.74 -11.43 9.91
CA LEU A 59 -8.43 -10.91 10.35
C LEU A 59 -8.54 -9.63 11.19
N VAL A 60 -9.51 -8.75 10.90
CA VAL A 60 -9.77 -7.55 11.73
C VAL A 60 -10.43 -7.92 13.05
N GLN A 61 -11.40 -8.83 13.02
CA GLN A 61 -12.12 -9.29 14.22
C GLN A 61 -11.17 -10.03 15.18
N GLY A 62 -10.24 -10.83 14.64
CA GLY A 62 -9.19 -11.48 15.41
C GLY A 62 -8.05 -10.55 15.85
N GLY A 63 -8.06 -9.27 15.44
CA GLY A 63 -7.03 -8.29 15.81
C GLY A 63 -5.68 -8.45 15.11
N TYR A 64 -5.61 -9.30 14.07
CA TYR A 64 -4.40 -9.55 13.30
C TYR A 64 -4.05 -8.38 12.36
N ILE A 65 -5.06 -7.65 11.87
CA ILE A 65 -4.88 -6.43 11.07
C ILE A 65 -5.78 -5.29 11.56
N SER A 66 -5.34 -4.06 11.34
CA SER A 66 -6.14 -2.86 11.61
C SER A 66 -7.18 -2.60 10.52
N LYS A 67 -8.22 -1.82 10.85
CA LYS A 67 -9.22 -1.35 9.86
C LYS A 67 -8.59 -0.56 8.71
N GLU A 68 -7.58 0.25 9.01
CA GLU A 68 -6.85 1.01 7.98
C GLU A 68 -6.12 0.10 6.99
N GLN A 69 -5.53 -1.00 7.48
CA GLN A 69 -4.89 -2.01 6.63
C GLN A 69 -5.92 -2.75 5.78
N LYS A 70 -7.09 -3.07 6.34
CA LYS A 70 -8.21 -3.65 5.59
C LYS A 70 -8.67 -2.72 4.47
N ASP A 71 -8.96 -1.46 4.77
CA ASP A 71 -9.44 -0.48 3.79
C ASP A 71 -8.41 -0.27 2.66
N LYS A 72 -7.12 -0.29 3.00
CA LYS A 72 -6.04 -0.19 2.02
C LYS A 72 -5.96 -1.46 1.16
N ALA A 73 -6.06 -2.63 1.78
CA ALA A 73 -6.04 -3.92 1.08
C ALA A 73 -7.20 -4.08 0.11
N GLU A 74 -8.42 -3.68 0.51
CA GLU A 74 -9.61 -3.71 -0.35
C GLU A 74 -9.47 -2.77 -1.55
N LYS A 75 -8.94 -1.55 -1.35
CA LYS A 75 -8.67 -0.59 -2.45
C LYS A 75 -7.66 -1.10 -3.47
N ILE A 76 -6.71 -1.92 -3.03
CA ILE A 76 -5.65 -2.48 -3.88
C ILE A 76 -6.04 -3.86 -4.44
N GLY A 77 -7.10 -4.49 -3.90
CA GLY A 77 -7.59 -5.80 -4.31
C GLY A 77 -6.79 -6.98 -3.74
N ILE A 78 -6.13 -6.80 -2.59
CA ILE A 78 -5.43 -7.89 -1.89
C ILE A 78 -6.46 -8.83 -1.26
N LYS A 79 -6.37 -10.13 -1.57
CA LYS A 79 -7.26 -11.16 -1.04
C LYS A 79 -6.53 -12.02 -0.01
N VAL A 80 -7.31 -12.59 0.90
CA VAL A 80 -6.86 -13.67 1.79
C VAL A 80 -6.97 -14.97 0.99
N GLU A 81 -5.85 -15.70 0.84
CA GLU A 81 -5.78 -17.04 0.24
C GLU A 81 -5.42 -18.09 1.28
#